data_AF-A0A7H8NRI1-F1
#
_entry.id   AF-A0A7H8NRI1-F1
#
_cell.length_a   1.000
_cell.length_b   1.000
_cell.length_c   1.000
_cell.angle_alpha   90.00
_cell.angle_beta   90.00
_cell.angle_gamma   90.00
#
_symmetry.space_group_name_H-M   'P 1'
#
loop_
_entity.id
_entity.type
_entity.pdbx_description
1 polymer ?
#
loop_
_entity_poly.entity_id
_entity_poly.type
_entity_poly.pdbx_seq_one_letter_code
_entity_poly.pdbx_strand_id
1 'polypeptide(L)'
;MNTPLIALLLGLASSTGALAAAPSARATGTTSLEALLACKAGSDFTESQVEQAFHDAGLSRDPGSVFEPKDTPVALFGGTVASADVSISNPYKSLHVYLKGVDHQRLAQSWGVTTVNEAAETEAPSYLKKVDARHTLHVGAGDDYEGYSAAVTCQIEG
;
A
#
# COMPACT_ATOMS: atom_id res chain seq x y z
N MET A 1 -3.08 -6.96 -77.86
CA MET A 1 -3.75 -7.92 -76.96
C MET A 1 -4.20 -7.18 -75.71
N ASN A 2 -5.38 -7.54 -75.21
CA ASN A 2 -6.30 -6.91 -74.25
C ASN A 2 -5.77 -6.20 -72.98
N THR A 3 -6.49 -5.12 -72.64
CA THR A 3 -6.91 -4.45 -71.36
C THR A 3 -6.97 -5.35 -70.09
N PRO A 4 -7.15 -4.84 -68.81
CA PRO A 4 -7.60 -3.50 -68.36
C PRO A 4 -7.02 -2.86 -67.06
N LEU A 5 -7.44 -1.60 -66.83
CA LEU A 5 -7.51 -0.82 -65.58
C LEU A 5 -8.04 -1.62 -64.36
N ILE A 6 -7.48 -1.38 -63.16
CA ILE A 6 -8.19 -1.47 -61.86
C ILE A 6 -7.80 -0.29 -60.96
N ALA A 7 -8.82 0.22 -60.26
CA ALA A 7 -8.92 1.47 -59.53
C ALA A 7 -8.46 1.40 -58.05
N LEU A 8 -8.33 2.62 -57.49
CA LEU A 8 -8.37 3.08 -56.09
C LEU A 8 -8.63 2.05 -54.97
N LEU A 9 -7.97 2.26 -53.82
CA LEU A 9 -8.64 2.35 -52.51
C LEU A 9 -7.76 3.08 -51.48
N LEU A 10 -8.31 4.14 -50.88
CA LEU A 10 -7.82 4.78 -49.67
C LEU A 10 -8.04 3.86 -48.45
N GLY A 11 -7.10 3.85 -47.52
CA GLY A 11 -7.28 3.28 -46.18
C GLY A 11 -6.51 4.08 -45.14
N LEU A 12 -7.23 4.91 -44.37
CA LEU A 12 -6.72 5.58 -43.18
C LEU A 12 -6.38 4.53 -42.12
N ALA A 13 -5.12 4.43 -41.72
CA ALA A 13 -4.74 3.70 -40.51
C ALA A 13 -4.94 4.62 -39.30
N SER A 14 -6.18 4.69 -38.80
CA SER A 14 -6.45 5.15 -37.44
C SER A 14 -6.29 3.96 -36.50
N SER A 15 -5.20 3.94 -35.75
CA SER A 15 -5.01 3.00 -34.64
C SER A 15 -4.24 3.71 -33.54
N THR A 16 -4.90 4.65 -32.85
CA THR A 16 -4.52 5.01 -31.48
C THR A 16 -4.75 3.77 -30.62
N GLY A 17 -3.72 2.93 -30.54
CA GLY A 17 -3.67 1.81 -29.61
C GLY A 17 -3.80 2.34 -28.18
N ALA A 18 -4.79 1.79 -27.47
CA ALA A 18 -5.08 2.08 -26.08
C ALA A 18 -3.83 1.90 -25.19
N LEU A 19 -3.58 2.89 -24.33
CA LEU A 19 -2.55 2.87 -23.30
C LEU A 19 -2.82 1.74 -22.29
N ALA A 20 -2.05 0.66 -22.37
CA ALA A 20 -1.88 -0.26 -21.26
C ALA A 20 -0.96 0.39 -20.20
N ALA A 21 -1.47 1.36 -19.44
CA ALA A 21 -0.72 2.07 -18.39
C ALA A 21 -0.85 1.44 -16.98
N ALA A 22 -1.58 0.33 -16.82
CA ALA A 22 -2.03 -0.14 -15.51
C ALA A 22 -1.01 -0.94 -14.65
N PRO A 23 -0.13 -1.81 -15.18
CA PRO A 23 0.73 -2.65 -14.33
C PRO A 23 1.88 -1.87 -13.66
N SER A 24 2.47 -0.94 -14.39
CA SER A 24 3.67 -0.21 -13.96
C SER A 24 3.37 0.85 -12.89
N ALA A 25 2.22 1.52 -13.01
CA ALA A 25 1.78 2.48 -12.00
C ALA A 25 1.49 1.79 -10.66
N ARG A 26 0.83 0.62 -10.70
CA ARG A 26 0.51 -0.16 -9.50
C ARG A 26 1.73 -0.67 -8.75
N ALA A 27 2.70 -1.21 -9.47
CA ALA A 27 3.98 -1.65 -8.89
C ALA A 27 4.76 -0.47 -8.28
N THR A 28 4.66 0.71 -8.90
CA THR A 28 5.28 1.94 -8.38
C THR A 28 4.56 2.39 -7.10
N GLY A 29 3.23 2.36 -7.08
CA GLY A 29 2.43 2.70 -5.90
C GLY A 29 2.71 1.78 -4.70
N THR A 30 2.76 0.46 -4.92
CA THR A 30 3.13 -0.48 -3.85
C THR A 30 4.54 -0.21 -3.34
N THR A 31 5.52 0.03 -4.23
CA THR A 31 6.90 0.38 -3.83
C THR A 31 6.94 1.65 -2.98
N SER A 32 6.15 2.67 -3.33
CA SER A 32 6.04 3.91 -2.55
C SER A 32 5.44 3.66 -1.17
N LEU A 33 4.39 2.84 -1.06
CA LEU A 33 3.81 2.45 0.23
C LEU A 33 4.82 1.69 1.09
N GLU A 34 5.56 0.74 0.52
CA GLU A 34 6.60 0.01 1.23
C GLU A 34 7.68 0.97 1.77
N ALA A 35 8.06 1.98 1.00
CA ALA A 35 9.04 2.98 1.40
C ALA A 35 8.55 3.87 2.57
N LEU A 36 7.28 4.26 2.57
CA LEU A 36 6.66 5.03 3.65
C LEU A 36 6.54 4.18 4.93
N LEU A 37 6.07 2.94 4.80
CA LEU A 37 5.89 2.00 5.92
C LEU A 37 7.21 1.55 6.54
N ALA A 38 8.32 1.57 5.79
CA ALA A 38 9.65 1.30 6.33
C ALA A 38 10.07 2.27 7.44
N CYS A 39 9.35 3.40 7.61
CA CYS A 39 9.46 4.33 8.75
C CYS A 39 10.89 4.77 9.04
N LYS A 40 11.62 5.14 7.97
CA LYS A 40 13.06 5.44 8.06
C LYS A 40 13.31 6.64 8.97
N ALA A 41 14.44 6.62 9.67
CA ALA A 41 14.86 7.74 10.51
C ALA A 41 14.87 9.06 9.73
N GLY A 42 14.31 10.11 10.33
CA GLY A 42 14.18 11.43 9.70
C GLY A 42 13.20 11.52 8.53
N SER A 43 12.40 10.47 8.26
CA SER A 43 11.34 10.54 7.27
C SER A 43 10.21 11.50 7.69
N ASP A 44 9.37 11.87 6.75
CA ASP A 44 8.10 12.53 7.03
C ASP A 44 7.14 12.27 5.87
N PHE A 45 5.86 12.47 6.12
CA PHE A 45 4.83 12.43 5.09
C PHE A 45 3.70 13.42 5.35
N THR A 46 3.00 13.78 4.27
CA THR A 46 1.70 14.45 4.32
C THR A 46 0.58 13.45 4.08
N GLU A 47 -0.63 13.77 4.53
CA GLU A 47 -1.83 12.98 4.23
C GLU A 47 -1.99 12.77 2.72
N SER A 48 -1.87 13.83 1.94
CA SER A 48 -1.99 13.77 0.47
C SER A 48 -0.96 12.86 -0.21
N GLN A 49 0.27 12.80 0.30
CA GLN A 49 1.30 11.90 -0.24
C GLN A 49 0.94 10.44 0.00
N VAL A 50 0.42 10.13 1.19
CA VAL A 50 0.02 8.77 1.56
C VAL A 50 -1.23 8.35 0.79
N GLU A 51 -2.24 9.21 0.70
CA GLU A 51 -3.45 8.95 -0.08
C GLU A 51 -3.16 8.74 -1.56
N GLN A 52 -2.24 9.53 -2.14
CA GLN A 52 -1.80 9.31 -3.51
C GLN A 52 -1.12 7.95 -3.67
N ALA A 53 -0.25 7.54 -2.74
CA ALA A 53 0.38 6.24 -2.76
C ALA A 53 -0.64 5.09 -2.62
N PHE A 54 -1.70 5.26 -1.83
CA PHE A 54 -2.82 4.31 -1.76
C PHE A 54 -3.52 4.18 -3.11
N HIS A 55 -3.87 5.29 -3.75
CA HIS A 55 -4.50 5.29 -5.06
C HIS A 55 -3.62 4.66 -6.14
N ASP A 56 -2.34 5.02 -6.18
CA ASP A 56 -1.38 4.47 -7.13
C ASP A 56 -1.21 2.95 -6.92
N ALA A 57 -1.28 2.46 -5.68
CA ALA A 57 -1.24 1.03 -5.37
C ALA A 57 -2.53 0.28 -5.73
N GLY A 58 -3.60 0.98 -6.10
CA GLY A 58 -4.90 0.42 -6.47
C GLY A 58 -5.89 0.29 -5.31
N LEU A 59 -5.69 1.08 -4.25
CA LEU A 59 -6.66 1.22 -3.16
C LEU A 59 -7.59 2.42 -3.41
N SER A 60 -8.77 2.36 -2.83
CA SER A 60 -9.71 3.47 -2.84
C SER A 60 -10.61 3.42 -1.62
N ARG A 61 -11.25 4.54 -1.27
CA ARG A 61 -12.20 4.62 -0.17
C ARG A 61 -13.45 5.37 -0.61
N ASP A 62 -14.56 5.07 0.04
CA ASP A 62 -15.71 5.97 0.07
C ASP A 62 -15.47 7.06 1.14
N PRO A 63 -16.11 8.24 1.04
CA PRO A 63 -15.95 9.30 2.03
C PRO A 63 -16.25 8.79 3.46
N GLY A 64 -15.31 9.02 4.38
CA GLY A 64 -15.44 8.58 5.78
C GLY A 64 -15.11 7.11 6.06
N SER A 65 -14.59 6.37 5.06
CA SER A 65 -14.15 4.97 5.21
C SER A 65 -12.62 4.82 5.10
N VAL A 66 -12.12 3.61 5.33
CA VAL A 66 -10.71 3.23 5.12
C VAL A 66 -10.43 2.94 3.64
N PHE A 67 -9.17 2.95 3.24
CA PHE A 67 -8.75 2.56 1.89
C PHE A 67 -8.73 1.05 1.75
N GLU A 68 -9.38 0.52 0.72
CA GLU A 68 -9.48 -0.92 0.46
C GLU A 68 -9.21 -1.24 -1.01
N PRO A 69 -8.79 -2.47 -1.33
CA PRO A 69 -8.77 -2.95 -2.71
C PRO A 69 -10.21 -3.13 -3.25
N LYS A 70 -10.55 -2.51 -4.38
CA LYS A 70 -11.88 -2.68 -5.01
C LYS A 70 -12.02 -3.98 -5.80
N ASP A 71 -11.24 -4.12 -6.86
CA ASP A 71 -11.46 -5.19 -7.84
C ASP A 71 -10.37 -6.26 -7.84
N THR A 72 -9.17 -5.90 -7.41
CA THR A 72 -7.99 -6.76 -7.52
C THR A 72 -7.19 -6.67 -6.23
N PRO A 73 -6.75 -7.80 -5.65
CA PRO A 73 -5.89 -7.79 -4.47
C PRO A 73 -4.63 -6.95 -4.69
N VAL A 74 -4.29 -6.10 -3.71
CA VAL A 74 -3.02 -5.36 -3.68
C VAL A 74 -2.01 -6.17 -2.89
N ALA A 75 -0.96 -6.67 -3.54
CA ALA A 75 0.11 -7.39 -2.86
C ALA A 75 1.03 -6.43 -2.11
N LEU A 76 1.38 -6.76 -0.87
CA LEU A 76 2.31 -5.98 -0.04
C LEU A 76 2.98 -6.90 0.99
N PHE A 77 4.30 -6.82 1.12
CA PHE A 77 5.09 -7.61 2.09
C PHE A 77 4.83 -9.13 2.09
N GLY A 78 4.50 -9.70 0.92
CA GLY A 78 4.20 -11.12 0.77
C GLY A 78 2.78 -11.53 1.19
N GLY A 79 1.94 -10.58 1.61
CA GLY A 79 0.50 -10.76 1.80
C GLY A 79 -0.32 -9.89 0.84
N THR A 80 -1.57 -9.64 1.20
CA THR A 80 -2.45 -8.71 0.48
C THR A 80 -3.08 -7.69 1.42
N VAL A 81 -3.23 -6.45 0.97
CA VAL A 81 -3.89 -5.39 1.75
C VAL A 81 -5.35 -5.78 2.04
N ALA A 82 -5.75 -5.75 3.30
CA ALA A 82 -7.13 -5.81 3.75
C ALA A 82 -7.74 -4.40 3.68
N SER A 83 -7.10 -3.47 4.39
CA SER A 83 -7.45 -2.07 4.46
C SER A 83 -6.22 -1.25 4.83
N ALA A 84 -6.29 0.07 4.65
CA ALA A 84 -5.24 1.00 5.01
C ALA A 84 -5.82 2.36 5.39
N ASP A 85 -5.10 3.09 6.25
CA ASP A 85 -5.48 4.43 6.65
C ASP A 85 -4.26 5.31 6.95
N VAL A 86 -4.49 6.60 6.91
CA VAL A 86 -3.56 7.63 7.32
C VAL A 86 -4.28 8.56 8.29
N SER A 87 -3.61 8.89 9.38
CA SER A 87 -4.15 9.78 10.41
C SER A 87 -3.11 10.83 10.77
N ILE A 88 -3.51 12.11 10.69
CA ILE A 88 -2.71 13.27 11.05
C ILE A 88 -3.43 13.99 12.20
N SER A 89 -2.94 13.82 13.42
CA SER A 89 -3.51 14.42 14.62
C SER A 89 -2.41 14.90 15.56
N ASN A 90 -2.21 16.21 15.69
CA ASN A 90 -1.10 16.75 16.50
C ASN A 90 -1.06 16.16 17.93
N PRO A 91 0.09 15.65 18.40
CA PRO A 91 1.41 15.73 17.76
C PRO A 91 1.74 14.59 16.78
N TYR A 92 0.85 13.61 16.57
CA TYR A 92 1.16 12.38 15.83
C TYR A 92 0.74 12.40 14.36
N LYS A 93 1.54 11.72 13.54
CA LYS A 93 1.18 11.25 12.20
C LYS A 93 1.31 9.75 12.16
N SER A 94 0.41 9.06 11.48
CA SER A 94 0.51 7.62 11.34
C SER A 94 -0.04 7.14 10.01
N LEU A 95 0.60 6.11 9.47
CA LEU A 95 0.21 5.36 8.28
C LEU A 95 0.10 3.90 8.70
N HIS A 96 -1.05 3.30 8.48
CA HIS A 96 -1.37 1.93 8.86
C HIS A 96 -1.80 1.12 7.64
N VAL A 97 -1.31 -0.11 7.53
CA VAL A 97 -1.79 -1.09 6.55
C VAL A 97 -2.07 -2.42 7.24
N TYR A 98 -3.29 -2.90 7.09
CA TYR A 98 -3.74 -4.22 7.54
C TYR A 98 -3.59 -5.22 6.40
N LEU A 99 -3.07 -6.41 6.70
CA LEU A 99 -2.66 -7.40 5.72
C LEU A 99 -3.33 -8.74 5.98
N LYS A 100 -3.67 -9.46 4.91
CA LYS A 100 -4.12 -10.85 4.92
C LYS A 100 -3.00 -11.76 4.42
N GLY A 101 -2.99 -13.00 4.92
CA GLY A 101 -2.12 -14.07 4.41
C GLY A 101 -0.64 -13.89 4.74
N VAL A 102 -0.31 -13.04 5.71
CA VAL A 102 1.05 -12.86 6.21
C VAL A 102 1.11 -13.14 7.71
N ASP A 103 2.17 -13.82 8.13
CA ASP A 103 2.46 -14.08 9.54
C ASP A 103 3.15 -12.86 10.16
N HIS A 104 2.50 -12.21 11.12
CA HIS A 104 2.99 -10.98 11.76
C HIS A 104 4.33 -11.18 12.48
N GLN A 105 4.57 -12.35 13.09
CA GLN A 105 5.83 -12.62 13.80
C GLN A 105 7.02 -12.69 12.84
N ARG A 106 6.86 -13.42 11.73
CA ARG A 106 7.85 -13.50 10.66
C ARG A 106 8.07 -12.15 9.99
N LEU A 107 7.00 -11.38 9.76
CA LEU A 107 7.11 -10.02 9.22
C LEU A 107 7.93 -9.12 10.16
N ALA A 108 7.60 -9.11 11.46
CA ALA A 108 8.29 -8.35 12.48
C ALA A 108 9.79 -8.71 12.55
N GLN A 109 10.10 -10.02 12.56
CA GLN A 109 11.48 -10.52 12.51
C GLN A 109 12.23 -10.05 11.27
N SER A 110 11.61 -10.13 10.08
CA SER A 110 12.24 -9.72 8.82
C SER A 110 12.59 -8.22 8.78
N TRP A 111 11.88 -7.41 9.56
CA TRP A 111 12.08 -5.95 9.66
C TRP A 111 12.89 -5.54 10.90
N GLY A 112 13.33 -6.53 11.70
CA GLY A 112 14.04 -6.30 12.96
C GLY A 112 13.19 -5.58 14.02
N VAL A 113 11.87 -5.72 13.95
CA VAL A 113 10.90 -5.21 14.93
C VAL A 113 10.67 -6.31 15.95
N THR A 114 11.35 -6.25 17.09
CA THR A 114 11.45 -7.40 18.01
C THR A 114 11.07 -7.09 19.45
N THR A 115 10.87 -5.82 19.79
CA THR A 115 10.41 -5.45 21.13
C THR A 115 8.92 -5.71 21.22
N VAL A 116 8.47 -6.51 22.18
CA VAL A 116 7.04 -6.74 22.43
C VAL A 116 6.39 -5.42 22.85
N ASN A 117 5.24 -5.11 22.24
CA ASN A 117 4.40 -3.99 22.62
C ASN A 117 3.43 -4.43 23.72
N GLU A 118 3.83 -4.29 24.98
CA GLU A 118 3.01 -4.64 26.15
C GLU A 118 1.71 -3.83 26.28
N ALA A 119 1.60 -2.72 25.55
CA ALA A 119 0.40 -1.89 25.50
C ALA A 119 -0.58 -2.29 24.38
N ALA A 120 -0.22 -3.25 23.53
CA ALA A 120 -1.14 -3.77 22.52
C ALA A 120 -2.14 -4.70 23.19
N GLU A 121 -3.41 -4.33 23.16
CA GLU A 121 -4.52 -5.15 23.64
C GLU A 121 -4.97 -6.15 22.57
N THR A 122 -4.03 -6.95 22.07
CA THR A 122 -4.26 -7.95 21.01
C THR A 122 -4.13 -9.38 21.56
N GLU A 123 -4.84 -10.35 20.95
CA GLU A 123 -4.81 -11.75 21.41
C GLU A 123 -3.44 -12.42 21.25
N ALA A 124 -2.64 -11.96 20.28
CA ALA A 124 -1.26 -12.37 20.08
C ALA A 124 -0.29 -11.18 20.24
N PRO A 125 1.00 -11.42 20.53
CA PRO A 125 1.97 -10.34 20.73
C PRO A 125 2.12 -9.47 19.49
N SER A 126 1.99 -8.16 19.69
CA SER A 126 2.41 -7.15 18.73
C SER A 126 3.82 -6.66 19.04
N TYR A 127 4.53 -6.13 18.05
CA TYR A 127 5.93 -5.72 18.17
C TYR A 127 6.13 -4.27 17.77
N LEU A 128 7.13 -3.62 18.36
CA LEU A 128 7.54 -2.27 18.03
C LEU A 128 9.07 -2.14 17.90
N LYS A 129 9.47 -1.08 17.23
CA LYS A 129 10.86 -0.63 17.13
C LYS A 129 10.87 0.89 17.09
N LYS A 130 11.51 1.51 18.09
CA LYS A 130 11.88 2.93 18.00
C LYS A 130 12.98 3.07 16.97
N VAL A 131 12.69 3.75 15.86
CA VAL A 131 13.64 3.96 14.77
C VAL A 131 14.54 5.16 15.08
N ASP A 132 13.96 6.24 15.60
CA ASP A 132 14.68 7.38 16.17
C ASP A 132 13.84 8.04 17.29
N ALA A 133 14.14 9.30 17.63
CA ALA A 133 13.43 10.03 18.68
C ALA A 133 11.94 10.26 18.40
N ARG A 134 11.51 10.24 17.13
CA ARG A 134 10.15 10.55 16.69
C ARG A 134 9.46 9.37 16.00
N HIS A 135 10.23 8.47 15.40
CA HIS A 135 9.72 7.40 14.54
C HIS A 135 9.59 6.09 15.31
N THR A 136 8.41 5.50 15.27
CA THR A 136 8.18 4.15 15.76
C THR A 136 7.54 3.31 14.65
N LEU A 137 8.13 2.15 14.41
CA LEU A 137 7.60 1.14 13.51
C LEU A 137 6.91 0.06 14.34
N HIS A 138 5.66 -0.24 14.02
CA HIS A 138 4.88 -1.30 14.67
C HIS A 138 4.56 -2.41 13.68
N VAL A 139 4.61 -3.65 14.17
CA VAL A 139 4.04 -4.81 13.49
C VAL A 139 3.06 -5.47 14.45
N GLY A 140 1.77 -5.26 14.17
CA GLY A 140 0.66 -5.75 14.98
C GLY A 140 0.28 -7.18 14.65
N ALA A 141 -0.14 -7.92 15.67
CA ALA A 141 -0.86 -9.17 15.47
C ALA A 141 -2.16 -8.95 14.70
N GLY A 142 -2.61 -10.00 14.00
CA GLY A 142 -3.90 -10.00 13.34
C GLY A 142 -5.08 -9.91 14.32
N ASP A 143 -6.20 -9.46 13.80
CA ASP A 143 -7.51 -9.59 14.41
C ASP A 143 -8.40 -10.35 13.42
N ASP A 144 -8.72 -11.59 13.78
CA ASP A 144 -9.51 -12.48 12.93
C ASP A 144 -10.96 -12.00 12.77
N TYR A 145 -11.50 -11.23 13.74
CA TYR A 145 -12.83 -10.63 13.65
C TYR A 145 -12.85 -9.49 12.63
N GLU A 146 -11.79 -8.68 12.61
CA GLU A 146 -11.59 -7.60 11.63
C GLU A 146 -11.02 -8.10 10.29
N GLY A 147 -10.68 -9.40 10.20
CA GLY A 147 -10.33 -10.07 8.96
C GLY A 147 -8.93 -9.80 8.42
N TYR A 148 -7.96 -9.46 9.29
CA TYR A 148 -6.55 -9.29 8.93
C TYR A 148 -5.63 -10.14 9.80
N SER A 149 -4.49 -10.59 9.25
CA SER A 149 -3.53 -11.47 9.93
C SER A 149 -2.27 -10.74 10.43
N ALA A 150 -2.05 -9.50 9.99
CA ALA A 150 -1.01 -8.60 10.50
C ALA A 150 -1.34 -7.14 10.22
N ALA A 151 -0.77 -6.23 11.01
CA ALA A 151 -0.79 -4.79 10.74
C ALA A 151 0.64 -4.24 10.69
N VAL A 152 0.90 -3.26 9.82
CA VAL A 152 2.16 -2.50 9.79
C VAL A 152 1.85 -1.03 9.93
N THR A 153 2.49 -0.37 10.90
CA THR A 153 2.29 1.05 11.16
C THR A 153 3.63 1.78 11.21
N CYS A 154 3.73 2.88 10.47
CA CYS A 154 4.72 3.91 10.76
C CYS A 154 4.05 5.04 11.55
N GLN A 155 4.57 5.33 12.73
CA GLN A 155 4.13 6.42 13.58
C GLN A 155 5.25 7.45 13.73
N ILE A 156 4.92 8.73 13.55
CA ILE A 156 5.82 9.87 13.69
C ILE A 156 5.23 10.82 14.74
N GLU A 157 5.99 11.11 15.79
CA GLU A 157 5.70 12.15 16.77
C GLU A 157 6.29 13.49 16.32
N GLY A 158 5.50 14.57 16.41
CA GLY A 158 5.77 15.91 15.88
C GLY A 158 6.80 16.69 16.68
#